data_AF-A0A0K6G620-F1
#
_entry.id   AF-A0A0K6G620-F1
#
_cell.length_a   1.000
_cell.length_b   1.000
_cell.length_c   1.000
_cell.angle_alpha   90.00
_cell.angle_beta   90.00
_cell.angle_gamma   90.00
#
_symmetry.space_group_name_H-M   'P 1'
#
loop_
_entity.id
_entity.type
_entity.pdbx_description
1 polymer ?
#
loop_
_entity_poly.entity_id
_entity_poly.type
_entity_poly.pdbx_seq_one_letter_code
_entity_poly.pdbx_strand_id
1 'polypeptide(L)'
;MDSLDFERDLATARGLADAYVPQNDQDITKRLLVAMPDHAPTEQGQWNLSRDILDCTKHKAGEESHFDVKLQEIAEWYKVCFLIPIGFNASLRPDPNEYLSGYPENMPQYQKNVLRRDNYRSVISGIVDYDSATNGWVKKPFDLVTFTQPAHIIPPFLGKCDEQALVWTALERFSGLKLANDLCGQNIDRLENLFTLSVGEHSGFEQLIGWLEPVPVCCLNLIRC
;
A
#
# COMPACT_ATOMS: atom_id res chain seq x y z
N MET A 1 3.63 -23.44 -12.29
CA MET A 1 2.59 -23.91 -11.35
C MET A 1 1.46 -24.46 -12.19
N ASP A 2 0.90 -25.62 -11.85
CA ASP A 2 -0.27 -26.13 -12.57
C ASP A 2 -1.49 -25.29 -12.14
N SER A 3 -2.22 -24.74 -13.11
CA SER A 3 -3.36 -23.84 -12.86
C SER A 3 -4.47 -24.54 -12.07
N LEU A 4 -4.63 -25.85 -12.22
CA LEU A 4 -5.61 -26.65 -11.49
C LEU A 4 -5.28 -26.80 -9.99
N ASP A 5 -4.00 -26.87 -9.64
CA ASP A 5 -3.58 -26.94 -8.24
C ASP A 5 -3.72 -25.59 -7.53
N PHE A 6 -3.54 -24.47 -8.26
CA PHE A 6 -3.73 -23.12 -7.73
C PHE A 6 -5.17 -22.86 -7.28
N GLU A 7 -6.13 -23.04 -8.18
CA GLU A 7 -7.56 -22.79 -7.90
C GLU A 7 -8.07 -23.67 -6.76
N ARG A 8 -7.63 -24.94 -6.72
CA ARG A 8 -7.98 -25.86 -5.63
C ARG A 8 -7.41 -25.38 -4.30
N ASP A 9 -6.12 -25.02 -4.26
CA ASP A 9 -5.47 -24.59 -3.03
C ASP A 9 -6.09 -23.28 -2.51
N LEU A 10 -6.38 -22.32 -3.40
CA LEU A 10 -7.08 -21.08 -3.08
C LEU A 10 -8.47 -21.33 -2.51
N ALA A 11 -9.29 -22.14 -3.19
CA ALA A 11 -10.63 -22.48 -2.72
C ALA A 11 -10.60 -23.21 -1.37
N THR A 12 -9.63 -24.10 -1.16
CA THR A 12 -9.46 -24.84 0.09
C THR A 12 -9.06 -23.90 1.23
N ALA A 13 -8.06 -23.03 1.01
CA ALA A 13 -7.64 -22.03 1.98
C ALA A 13 -8.79 -21.10 2.37
N ARG A 14 -9.56 -20.63 1.39
CA ARG A 14 -10.73 -19.78 1.61
C ARG A 14 -11.81 -20.48 2.44
N GLY A 15 -12.11 -21.74 2.13
CA GLY A 15 -13.07 -22.54 2.91
C GLY A 15 -12.62 -22.76 4.35
N LEU A 16 -11.32 -22.98 4.57
CA LEU A 16 -10.72 -23.11 5.90
C LEU A 16 -10.81 -21.80 6.71
N ALA A 17 -10.47 -20.66 6.10
CA ALA A 17 -10.59 -19.35 6.75
C ALA A 17 -12.06 -18.97 7.03
N ASP A 18 -12.98 -19.32 6.14
CA ASP A 18 -14.42 -19.06 6.33
C ASP A 18 -15.03 -19.95 7.43
N ALA A 19 -14.52 -21.16 7.62
CA ALA A 19 -14.96 -22.07 8.69
C ALA A 19 -14.50 -21.65 10.10
N TYR A 20 -13.53 -20.73 10.20
CA TYR A 20 -13.04 -20.23 11.49
C TYR A 20 -14.16 -19.51 12.27
N VAL A 21 -14.27 -19.82 13.56
CA VAL A 21 -15.24 -19.20 14.47
C VAL A 21 -14.54 -18.12 15.31
N PRO A 22 -14.89 -16.83 15.14
CA PRO A 22 -14.30 -15.75 15.94
C PRO A 22 -14.49 -15.97 17.45
N GLN A 23 -13.45 -15.69 18.23
CA GLN A 23 -13.50 -15.87 19.69
C GLN A 23 -14.28 -14.74 20.40
N ASN A 24 -14.36 -13.57 19.78
CA ASN A 24 -15.08 -12.41 20.28
C ASN A 24 -15.31 -11.38 19.15
N ASP A 25 -16.03 -10.30 19.43
CA ASP A 25 -16.38 -9.27 18.45
C ASP A 25 -15.19 -8.48 17.88
N GLN A 26 -14.01 -8.55 18.53
CA GLN A 26 -12.77 -7.90 18.09
C GLN A 26 -11.87 -8.84 17.28
N ASP A 27 -12.20 -10.14 17.21
CA ASP A 27 -11.44 -11.12 16.46
C ASP A 27 -11.74 -10.98 14.95
N ILE A 28 -10.80 -10.33 14.25
CA ILE A 28 -10.91 -10.08 12.81
C ILE A 28 -10.35 -11.22 11.95
N THR A 29 -9.91 -12.34 12.55
CA THR A 29 -9.16 -13.43 11.87
C THR A 29 -9.87 -13.92 10.62
N LYS A 30 -11.14 -14.35 10.76
CA LYS A 30 -11.95 -14.79 9.61
C LYS A 30 -12.04 -13.72 8.52
N ARG A 31 -12.41 -12.50 8.90
CA ARG A 31 -12.59 -11.39 7.94
C ARG A 31 -11.29 -11.10 7.19
N LEU A 32 -10.17 -11.08 7.91
CA LEU A 32 -8.87 -10.79 7.34
C LEU A 32 -8.41 -11.91 6.40
N LEU A 33 -8.40 -13.17 6.87
CA LEU A 33 -7.86 -14.29 6.10
C LEU A 33 -8.74 -14.70 4.91
N VAL A 34 -10.03 -14.36 4.90
CA VAL A 34 -10.87 -14.47 3.69
C VAL A 34 -10.58 -13.34 2.71
N ALA A 35 -10.43 -12.09 3.19
CA ALA A 35 -10.25 -10.93 2.32
C ALA A 35 -8.86 -10.87 1.66
N MET A 36 -7.80 -11.25 2.37
CA MET A 36 -6.43 -11.08 1.84
C MET A 36 -6.18 -11.85 0.54
N PRO A 37 -6.52 -13.15 0.41
CA PRO A 37 -6.38 -13.86 -0.86
C PRO A 37 -7.27 -13.26 -1.95
N ASP A 38 -8.50 -12.85 -1.63
CA ASP A 38 -9.43 -12.28 -2.63
C ASP A 38 -8.93 -10.92 -3.17
N HIS A 39 -8.09 -10.19 -2.41
CA HIS A 39 -7.60 -8.85 -2.74
C HIS A 39 -6.08 -8.76 -2.99
N ALA A 40 -5.35 -9.88 -2.96
CA ALA A 40 -3.94 -9.86 -3.28
C ALA A 40 -3.73 -9.50 -4.77
N PRO A 41 -2.79 -8.59 -5.09
CA PRO A 41 -2.69 -7.97 -6.41
C PRO A 41 -2.15 -8.91 -7.50
N THR A 42 -1.57 -10.06 -7.14
CA THR A 42 -1.06 -11.04 -8.09
C THR A 42 -1.44 -12.46 -7.67
N GLU A 43 -1.54 -13.37 -8.64
CA GLU A 43 -1.74 -14.81 -8.39
C GLU A 43 -0.68 -15.38 -7.42
N GLN A 44 0.56 -14.90 -7.52
CA GLN A 44 1.63 -15.32 -6.61
C GLN A 44 1.35 -14.88 -5.16
N GLY A 45 0.81 -13.67 -4.97
CA GLY A 45 0.37 -13.19 -3.65
C GLY A 45 -0.80 -14.02 -3.10
N GLN A 46 -1.80 -14.27 -3.94
CA GLN A 46 -2.94 -15.15 -3.60
C GLN A 46 -2.47 -16.54 -3.18
N TRP A 47 -1.51 -17.09 -3.92
CA TRP A 47 -0.92 -18.40 -3.62
C TRP A 47 -0.14 -18.38 -2.29
N ASN A 48 0.71 -17.38 -2.06
CA ASN A 48 1.48 -17.25 -0.82
C ASN A 48 0.55 -17.28 0.40
N LEU A 49 -0.54 -16.51 0.35
CA LEU A 49 -1.55 -16.41 1.42
C LEU A 49 -2.32 -17.72 1.60
N SER A 50 -2.67 -18.36 0.49
CA SER A 50 -3.35 -19.67 0.52
C SER A 50 -2.47 -20.74 1.15
N ARG A 51 -1.18 -20.76 0.81
CA ARG A 51 -0.19 -21.66 1.42
C ARG A 51 -0.02 -21.42 2.90
N ASP A 52 0.01 -20.15 3.30
CA ASP A 52 0.08 -19.73 4.70
C ASP A 52 -1.08 -20.30 5.54
N ILE A 53 -2.31 -20.20 5.02
CA ILE A 53 -3.51 -20.77 5.67
C ILE A 53 -3.46 -22.31 5.66
N LEU A 54 -3.12 -22.92 4.52
CA LEU A 54 -3.06 -24.38 4.39
C LEU A 54 -1.99 -24.98 5.32
N ASP A 55 -0.88 -24.29 5.52
CA ASP A 55 0.20 -24.73 6.39
C ASP A 55 -0.21 -24.75 7.88
N CYS A 56 -1.24 -24.00 8.28
CA CYS A 56 -1.84 -24.12 9.62
C CYS A 56 -2.43 -25.52 9.88
N THR A 57 -2.87 -26.24 8.84
CA THR A 57 -3.41 -27.61 8.97
C THR A 57 -2.32 -28.65 9.26
N LYS A 58 -1.07 -28.34 8.96
CA LYS A 58 0.06 -29.25 9.18
C LYS A 58 0.31 -29.40 10.67
N HIS A 59 0.25 -30.62 11.17
CA HIS A 59 0.60 -31.01 12.53
C HIS A 59 1.35 -32.34 12.49
N LYS A 60 2.20 -32.59 13.49
CA LYS A 60 2.88 -33.88 13.55
C LYS A 60 1.91 -34.96 14.01
N ALA A 61 2.12 -36.18 13.54
CA ALA A 61 1.33 -37.32 13.99
C ALA A 61 1.44 -37.47 15.52
N GLY A 62 0.30 -37.44 16.20
CA GLY A 62 0.20 -37.53 17.66
C GLY A 62 0.13 -36.20 18.42
N GLU A 63 0.16 -35.06 17.73
CA GLU A 63 -0.10 -33.73 18.34
C GLU A 63 -1.57 -33.33 18.16
N GLU A 64 -2.14 -32.62 19.14
CA GLU A 64 -3.45 -32.00 19.01
C GLU A 64 -3.42 -30.90 17.93
N SER A 65 -4.49 -30.84 17.13
CA SER A 65 -4.61 -29.82 16.09
C SER A 65 -4.93 -28.47 16.73
N HIS A 66 -3.94 -27.58 16.77
CA HIS A 66 -4.12 -26.17 17.15
C HIS A 66 -4.42 -25.29 15.94
N PHE A 67 -5.28 -25.76 15.03
CA PHE A 67 -5.57 -25.10 13.77
C PHE A 67 -6.08 -23.66 13.97
N ASP A 68 -7.07 -23.47 14.83
CA ASP A 68 -7.66 -22.15 15.11
C ASP A 68 -6.64 -21.17 15.68
N VAL A 69 -5.77 -21.64 16.59
CA VAL A 69 -4.71 -20.81 17.18
C VAL A 69 -3.71 -20.38 16.11
N LYS A 70 -3.31 -21.27 15.20
CA LYS A 70 -2.40 -20.94 14.11
C LYS A 70 -3.01 -19.94 13.12
N LEU A 71 -4.32 -20.05 12.85
CA LEU A 71 -5.03 -19.05 12.04
C LEU A 71 -5.03 -17.67 12.72
N GLN A 72 -5.24 -17.62 14.04
CA GLN A 72 -5.14 -16.37 14.78
C GLN A 72 -3.73 -15.78 14.73
N GLU A 73 -2.70 -16.61 14.94
CA GLU A 73 -1.31 -16.17 14.89
C GLU A 73 -0.94 -15.55 13.54
N ILE A 74 -1.36 -16.17 12.44
CA ILE A 74 -1.06 -15.65 11.11
C ILE A 74 -1.87 -14.40 10.76
N ALA A 75 -3.14 -14.33 11.19
CA ALA A 75 -3.95 -13.12 11.05
C ALA A 75 -3.36 -11.96 11.85
N GLU A 76 -2.93 -12.19 13.09
CA GLU A 76 -2.29 -11.17 13.92
C GLU A 76 -0.95 -10.75 13.31
N TRP A 77 -0.18 -11.68 12.75
CA TRP A 77 1.06 -11.35 12.04
C TRP A 77 0.80 -10.41 10.86
N TYR A 78 -0.16 -10.70 9.99
CA TYR A 78 -0.53 -9.80 8.89
C TYR A 78 -1.10 -8.48 9.37
N LYS A 79 -1.89 -8.46 10.44
CA LYS A 79 -2.38 -7.21 11.03
C LYS A 79 -1.23 -6.33 11.53
N VAL A 80 -0.31 -6.89 12.32
CA VAL A 80 0.81 -6.14 12.94
C VAL A 80 1.88 -5.77 11.91
N CYS A 81 2.18 -6.65 10.96
CA CYS A 81 3.27 -6.43 10.01
C CYS A 81 2.81 -5.75 8.73
N PHE A 82 1.53 -5.79 8.37
CA PHE A 82 1.05 -5.21 7.10
C PHE A 82 0.00 -4.12 7.32
N LEU A 83 -1.13 -4.42 7.98
CA LEU A 83 -2.24 -3.45 8.08
C LEU A 83 -1.91 -2.24 8.98
N ILE A 84 -1.35 -2.47 10.16
CA ILE A 84 -1.08 -1.39 11.12
C ILE A 84 0.01 -0.44 10.59
N PRO A 85 1.16 -0.91 10.08
CA PRO A 85 2.21 -0.02 9.58
C PRO A 85 1.71 0.83 8.42
N ILE A 86 0.97 0.23 7.47
CA ILE A 86 0.50 0.94 6.28
C ILE A 86 -0.68 1.86 6.60
N GLY A 87 -1.62 1.42 7.46
CA GLY A 87 -2.88 2.12 7.68
C GLY A 87 -2.98 2.99 8.93
N PHE A 88 -2.21 2.73 9.99
CA PHE A 88 -2.47 3.34 11.31
C PHE A 88 -1.37 4.26 11.85
N ASN A 89 -0.17 4.27 11.27
CA ASN A 89 0.89 5.18 11.71
C ASN A 89 0.78 6.57 11.07
N ALA A 90 -0.32 7.27 11.32
CA ALA A 90 -0.45 8.71 11.04
C ALA A 90 0.41 9.56 12.01
N SER A 91 0.70 9.04 13.21
CA SER A 91 1.38 9.75 14.31
C SER A 91 2.92 9.73 14.26
N LEU A 92 3.53 8.90 13.43
CA LEU A 92 4.98 8.89 13.16
C LEU A 92 5.34 9.64 11.87
N ARG A 93 4.36 10.32 11.26
CA ARG A 93 4.56 11.06 10.03
C ARG A 93 5.06 12.46 10.37
N PRO A 94 6.11 12.97 9.70
CA PRO A 94 6.54 14.35 9.88
C PRO A 94 5.35 15.30 9.72
N ASP A 95 5.29 16.33 10.57
CA ASP A 95 4.20 17.30 10.58
C ASP A 95 4.03 17.87 9.16
N PRO A 96 2.82 17.89 8.57
CA PRO A 96 2.58 18.57 7.30
C PRO A 96 3.11 20.01 7.25
N ASN A 97 3.20 20.67 8.42
CA ASN A 97 3.77 22.01 8.56
C ASN A 97 5.31 22.06 8.51
N GLU A 98 6.03 20.95 8.73
CA GLU A 98 7.48 20.90 8.48
C GLU A 98 7.78 21.14 6.99
N TYR A 99 6.92 20.60 6.09
CA TYR A 99 7.05 20.80 4.65
C TYR A 99 6.65 22.20 4.16
N LEU A 100 5.83 22.93 4.92
CA LEU A 100 5.37 24.28 4.57
C LEU A 100 6.39 25.38 4.88
N SER A 101 7.49 25.07 5.57
CA SER A 101 8.43 26.07 6.09
C SER A 101 9.66 26.38 5.21
N GLY A 102 9.80 25.73 4.04
CA GLY A 102 10.98 25.88 3.17
C GLY A 102 10.67 26.09 1.67
N TYR A 103 10.64 27.35 1.24
CA TYR A 103 10.47 27.80 -0.16
C TYR A 103 11.67 27.41 -1.09
N PRO A 104 11.57 27.57 -2.44
CA PRO A 104 11.96 26.58 -3.46
C PRO A 104 13.46 26.30 -3.70
N GLU A 105 14.37 27.06 -3.11
CA GLU A 105 15.81 26.85 -3.32
C GLU A 105 16.29 25.51 -2.74
N ASN A 106 15.63 25.03 -1.67
CA ASN A 106 16.01 23.80 -0.97
C ASN A 106 15.06 22.61 -1.19
N MET A 107 14.10 22.71 -2.11
CA MET A 107 13.19 21.60 -2.40
C MET A 107 13.98 20.38 -2.89
N PRO A 108 13.82 19.20 -2.24
CA PRO A 108 14.49 17.96 -2.66
C PRO A 108 14.26 17.64 -4.13
N GLN A 109 15.27 17.07 -4.78
CA GLN A 109 15.24 16.82 -6.23
C GLN A 109 14.06 15.91 -6.64
N TYR A 110 13.69 14.93 -5.81
CA TYR A 110 12.57 14.03 -6.11
C TYR A 110 11.23 14.78 -6.18
N GLN A 111 11.02 15.80 -5.33
CA GLN A 111 9.80 16.62 -5.32
C GLN A 111 9.66 17.43 -6.62
N LYS A 112 10.78 18.02 -7.10
CA LYS A 112 10.81 18.72 -8.38
C LYS A 112 10.51 17.78 -9.55
N ASN A 113 11.03 16.56 -9.49
CA ASN A 113 10.87 15.57 -10.54
C ASN A 113 9.44 15.02 -10.61
N VAL A 114 8.79 14.75 -9.47
CA VAL A 114 7.39 14.28 -9.46
C VAL A 114 6.42 15.36 -9.93
N LEU A 115 6.59 16.60 -9.49
CA LEU A 115 5.80 17.74 -10.00
C LEU A 115 5.91 17.87 -11.52
N ARG A 116 7.14 17.81 -12.05
CA ARG A 116 7.37 17.85 -13.50
C ARG A 116 6.70 16.72 -14.24
N ARG A 117 6.81 15.49 -13.73
CA ARG A 117 6.20 14.29 -14.32
C ARG A 117 4.68 14.44 -14.37
N ASP A 118 4.08 14.96 -13.32
CA ASP A 118 2.62 15.12 -13.19
C ASP A 118 2.10 16.43 -13.79
N ASN A 119 2.92 17.09 -14.62
CA ASN A 119 2.57 18.35 -15.29
C ASN A 119 2.13 19.45 -14.30
N TYR A 120 2.79 19.48 -13.14
CA TYR A 120 2.62 20.46 -12.05
C TYR A 120 1.19 20.54 -11.53
N ARG A 121 0.51 19.39 -11.47
CA ARG A 121 -0.90 19.28 -11.09
C ARG A 121 -1.11 18.08 -10.19
N SER A 122 -2.18 18.14 -9.41
CA SER A 122 -2.70 16.92 -8.79
C SER A 122 -3.07 15.89 -9.86
N VAL A 123 -2.66 14.63 -9.67
CA VAL A 123 -3.03 13.53 -10.56
C VAL A 123 -4.50 13.10 -10.41
N ILE A 124 -5.18 13.54 -9.35
CA ILE A 124 -6.60 13.24 -9.09
C ILE A 124 -7.49 14.34 -9.66
N SER A 125 -7.42 15.56 -9.10
CA SER A 125 -8.29 16.67 -9.51
C SER A 125 -7.79 17.46 -10.71
N GLY A 126 -6.52 17.32 -11.11
CA GLY A 126 -5.91 18.14 -12.17
C GLY A 126 -5.66 19.60 -11.79
N ILE A 127 -5.92 20.00 -10.54
CA ILE A 127 -5.69 21.35 -10.02
C ILE A 127 -4.19 21.67 -10.08
N VAL A 128 -3.86 22.88 -10.52
CA VAL A 128 -2.48 23.35 -10.69
C VAL A 128 -1.83 23.65 -9.34
N ASP A 129 -0.57 23.26 -9.22
CA ASP A 129 0.28 23.64 -8.10
C ASP A 129 0.52 25.17 -8.04
N TYR A 130 0.27 25.75 -6.87
CA TYR A 130 0.34 27.18 -6.62
C TYR A 130 1.73 27.76 -6.93
N ASP A 131 2.80 27.11 -6.47
CA ASP A 131 4.16 27.61 -6.69
C ASP A 131 4.55 27.50 -8.16
N SER A 132 4.16 26.42 -8.83
CA SER A 132 4.38 26.23 -10.26
C SER A 132 3.64 27.28 -11.11
N ALA A 133 2.43 27.66 -10.69
CA ALA A 133 1.65 28.73 -11.30
C ALA A 133 2.29 30.12 -11.11
N THR A 134 2.72 30.45 -9.89
CA THR A 134 3.31 31.75 -9.56
C THR A 134 4.69 31.96 -10.20
N ASN A 135 5.49 30.89 -10.31
CA ASN A 135 6.78 30.89 -10.99
C ASN A 135 6.68 30.83 -12.54
N GLY A 136 5.46 30.74 -13.09
CA GLY A 136 5.23 30.71 -14.54
C GLY A 136 5.66 29.42 -15.24
N TRP A 137 5.77 28.30 -14.50
CA TRP A 137 6.11 26.99 -15.07
C TRP A 137 4.93 26.35 -15.82
N VAL A 138 3.71 26.79 -15.51
CA VAL A 138 2.47 26.36 -16.18
C VAL A 138 1.87 27.53 -16.96
N LYS A 139 1.51 27.31 -18.22
CA LYS A 139 0.84 28.32 -19.04
C LYS A 139 -0.58 28.57 -18.55
N LYS A 140 -0.95 29.84 -18.41
CA LYS A 140 -2.33 30.30 -18.18
C LYS A 140 -3.20 30.01 -19.44
N PRO A 141 -4.54 29.91 -19.29
CA PRO A 141 -5.32 30.07 -18.06
C PRO A 141 -5.43 28.79 -17.24
N PHE A 142 -5.67 28.94 -15.94
CA PHE A 142 -6.11 27.88 -15.05
C PHE A 142 -7.15 28.48 -14.11
N ASP A 143 -8.22 27.73 -13.86
CA ASP A 143 -9.37 28.22 -13.10
C ASP A 143 -9.13 28.16 -11.59
N LEU A 144 -8.29 27.21 -11.15
CA LEU A 144 -7.99 26.97 -9.74
C LEU A 144 -6.51 26.58 -9.55
N VAL A 145 -5.94 27.05 -8.43
CA VAL A 145 -4.61 26.69 -7.94
C VAL A 145 -4.70 26.27 -6.48
N THR A 146 -3.82 25.37 -6.05
CA THR A 146 -3.69 24.94 -4.65
C THR A 146 -2.25 24.55 -4.35
N PHE A 147 -1.87 24.47 -3.08
CA PHE A 147 -0.65 23.78 -2.70
C PHE A 147 -0.78 22.28 -3.01
N THR A 148 0.28 21.72 -3.60
CA THR A 148 0.38 20.29 -3.86
C THR A 148 1.56 19.69 -3.12
N GLN A 149 1.50 18.38 -2.90
CA GLN A 149 2.50 17.61 -2.17
C GLN A 149 2.74 16.27 -2.86
N PRO A 150 3.99 15.75 -2.78
CA PRO A 150 4.30 14.39 -3.19
C PRO A 150 3.71 13.40 -2.19
N ALA A 151 2.78 12.54 -2.64
CA ALA A 151 2.25 11.43 -1.87
C ALA A 151 3.01 10.14 -2.21
N HIS A 152 3.51 9.43 -1.20
CA HIS A 152 4.10 8.11 -1.39
C HIS A 152 3.02 7.02 -1.41
N ILE A 153 3.10 6.07 -2.34
CA ILE A 153 2.25 4.86 -2.38
C ILE A 153 2.64 3.94 -1.22
N ILE A 154 3.93 3.61 -1.12
CA ILE A 154 4.52 2.89 0.00
C ILE A 154 5.15 3.92 0.94
N PRO A 155 4.69 4.01 2.20
CA PRO A 155 5.10 5.08 3.12
C PRO A 155 6.61 5.24 3.30
N PRO A 156 7.12 6.48 3.42
CA PRO A 156 8.56 6.77 3.45
C PRO A 156 9.29 6.16 4.65
N PHE A 157 8.61 5.94 5.78
CA PHE A 157 9.22 5.31 6.96
C PHE A 157 9.66 3.86 6.70
N LEU A 158 9.09 3.19 5.67
CA LEU A 158 9.51 1.86 5.23
C LEU A 158 10.84 1.86 4.49
N GLY A 159 11.40 3.04 4.17
CA GLY A 159 12.75 3.17 3.61
C GLY A 159 13.84 2.64 4.54
N LYS A 160 13.59 2.50 5.85
CA LYS A 160 14.52 1.89 6.81
C LYS A 160 14.43 0.36 6.79
N CYS A 161 15.06 -0.26 5.79
CA CYS A 161 14.93 -1.69 5.49
C CYS A 161 15.07 -2.62 6.70
N ASP A 162 16.17 -2.47 7.43
CA ASP A 162 16.50 -3.37 8.53
C ASP A 162 15.51 -3.24 9.70
N GLU A 163 15.00 -2.03 9.95
CA GLU A 163 14.01 -1.76 10.99
C GLU A 163 12.61 -2.27 10.59
N GLN A 164 12.36 -2.49 9.30
CA GLN A 164 11.03 -2.79 8.73
C GLN A 164 10.99 -4.13 8.00
N ALA A 165 11.95 -5.03 8.27
CA ALA A 165 12.10 -6.30 7.56
C ALA A 165 10.83 -7.19 7.58
N LEU A 166 10.12 -7.22 8.72
CA LEU A 166 8.86 -7.98 8.83
C LEU A 166 7.73 -7.33 8.02
N VAL A 167 7.70 -6.00 7.93
CA VAL A 167 6.71 -5.28 7.12
C VAL A 167 6.94 -5.54 5.64
N TRP A 168 8.19 -5.46 5.20
CA TRP A 168 8.58 -5.84 3.85
C TRP A 168 8.24 -7.30 3.55
N THR A 169 8.53 -8.22 4.47
CA THR A 169 8.18 -9.64 4.30
C THR A 169 6.67 -9.82 4.11
N ALA A 170 5.84 -9.18 4.94
CA ALA A 170 4.39 -9.26 4.82
C ALA A 170 3.87 -8.64 3.51
N LEU A 171 4.43 -7.49 3.10
CA LEU A 171 4.13 -6.82 1.83
C LEU A 171 4.48 -7.69 0.62
N GLU A 172 5.66 -8.30 0.60
CA GLU A 172 6.10 -9.17 -0.50
C GLU A 172 5.30 -10.47 -0.55
N ARG A 173 4.93 -11.04 0.61
CA ARG A 173 4.03 -12.20 0.67
C ARG A 173 2.65 -11.86 0.11
N PHE A 174 2.05 -10.77 0.58
CA PHE A 174 0.73 -10.31 0.13
C PHE A 174 0.73 -9.96 -1.36
N SER A 175 1.74 -9.20 -1.81
CA SER A 175 1.79 -8.75 -3.20
C SER A 175 2.27 -9.81 -4.18
N GLY A 176 3.06 -10.78 -3.73
CA GLY A 176 3.80 -11.69 -4.61
C GLY A 176 4.96 -11.03 -5.36
N LEU A 177 5.30 -9.78 -5.03
CA LEU A 177 6.33 -8.98 -5.69
C LEU A 177 7.52 -8.78 -4.76
N LYS A 178 8.73 -8.65 -5.31
CA LYS A 178 9.97 -8.39 -4.54
C LYS A 178 10.17 -6.90 -4.26
N LEU A 179 9.18 -6.28 -3.62
CA LEU A 179 9.09 -4.83 -3.43
C LEU A 179 10.27 -4.25 -2.65
N ALA A 180 10.86 -4.98 -1.71
CA ALA A 180 11.97 -4.47 -0.90
C ALA A 180 13.21 -4.18 -1.76
N ASN A 181 13.45 -4.99 -2.79
CA ASN A 181 14.56 -4.75 -3.73
C ASN A 181 14.36 -3.44 -4.53
N ASP A 182 13.11 -3.11 -4.83
CA ASP A 182 12.75 -2.03 -5.74
C ASP A 182 12.50 -0.69 -5.03
N LEU A 183 12.12 -0.72 -3.75
CA LEU A 183 11.59 0.44 -3.02
C LEU A 183 12.26 0.69 -1.67
N CYS A 184 13.11 -0.22 -1.19
CA CYS A 184 13.71 -0.04 0.12
C CYS A 184 14.95 0.89 0.08
N GLY A 185 15.26 1.53 1.21
CA GLY A 185 16.43 2.39 1.35
C GLY A 185 16.31 3.66 0.52
N GLN A 186 17.34 3.95 -0.27
CA GLN A 186 17.39 5.14 -1.12
C GLN A 186 16.35 5.13 -2.26
N ASN A 187 15.74 3.98 -2.53
CA ASN A 187 14.74 3.83 -3.58
C ASN A 187 13.32 4.20 -3.14
N ILE A 188 13.09 4.52 -1.85
CA ILE A 188 11.75 4.84 -1.34
C ILE A 188 11.17 6.12 -1.98
N ASP A 189 12.05 7.04 -2.39
CA ASP A 189 11.71 8.31 -3.05
C ASP A 189 11.75 8.24 -4.58
N ARG A 190 11.78 7.03 -5.16
CA ARG A 190 11.70 6.88 -6.62
C ARG A 190 10.36 7.38 -7.13
N LEU A 191 10.35 7.89 -8.36
CA LEU A 191 9.16 8.51 -8.92
C LEU A 191 7.98 7.54 -9.00
N GLU A 192 8.21 6.26 -9.26
CA GLU A 192 7.17 5.24 -9.34
C GLU A 192 6.44 4.99 -8.02
N ASN A 193 7.04 5.38 -6.89
CA ASN A 193 6.41 5.33 -5.58
C ASN A 193 5.70 6.63 -5.20
N LEU A 194 5.70 7.63 -6.08
CA LEU A 194 5.28 9.00 -5.77
C LEU A 194 4.24 9.49 -6.78
N PHE A 195 3.31 10.33 -6.33
CA PHE A 195 2.53 11.18 -7.22
C PHE A 195 2.10 12.48 -6.54
N THR A 196 1.80 13.48 -7.35
CA THR A 196 1.43 14.82 -6.89
C THR A 196 -0.05 14.84 -6.54
N LEU A 197 -0.38 15.24 -5.31
CA LEU A 197 -1.77 15.46 -4.85
C LEU A 197 -1.94 16.88 -4.32
N SER A 198 -3.15 17.42 -4.36
CA SER A 198 -3.49 18.59 -3.54
C SER A 198 -3.47 18.21 -2.05
N VAL A 199 -3.32 19.19 -1.16
CA VAL A 199 -3.28 18.96 0.29
C VAL A 199 -4.48 18.14 0.79
N GLY A 200 -5.69 18.42 0.30
CA GLY A 200 -6.90 17.69 0.71
C GLY A 200 -6.90 16.23 0.23
N GLU A 201 -6.50 15.99 -1.01
CA GLU A 201 -6.38 14.65 -1.57
C GLU A 201 -5.27 13.85 -0.87
N HIS A 202 -4.13 14.50 -0.61
CA HIS A 202 -3.00 13.90 0.11
C HIS A 202 -3.46 13.40 1.49
N SER A 203 -4.14 14.27 2.24
CA SER A 203 -4.71 13.93 3.55
C SER A 203 -5.69 12.75 3.48
N GLY A 204 -6.54 12.69 2.45
CA GLY A 204 -7.48 11.59 2.25
C GLY A 204 -6.79 10.27 1.88
N PHE A 205 -5.80 10.33 0.99
CA PHE A 205 -5.01 9.18 0.56
C PHE A 205 -4.21 8.60 1.72
N GLU A 206 -3.55 9.45 2.50
CA GLU A 206 -2.75 9.08 3.67
C GLU A 206 -3.56 8.41 4.79
N GLN A 207 -4.83 8.79 4.93
CA GLN A 207 -5.76 8.21 5.92
C GLN A 207 -6.46 6.95 5.41
N LEU A 208 -6.11 6.47 4.21
CA LEU A 208 -6.77 5.35 3.54
C LEU A 208 -8.30 5.52 3.42
N ILE A 209 -8.77 6.77 3.27
CA ILE A 209 -10.20 7.08 3.08
C ILE A 209 -10.65 6.70 1.66
N GLY A 210 -9.71 6.57 0.73
CA GLY A 210 -9.92 6.04 -0.61
C GLY A 210 -8.68 5.34 -1.13
N TRP A 211 -8.82 4.61 -2.23
CA TRP A 211 -7.74 3.95 -2.95
C TRP A 211 -7.83 4.26 -4.44
N LEU A 212 -6.74 3.99 -5.16
CA LEU A 212 -6.63 4.22 -6.59
C LEU A 212 -6.60 2.88 -7.29
N GLU A 213 -7.39 2.73 -8.35
CA GLU A 213 -7.37 1.53 -9.19
C GLU A 213 -6.51 1.74 -10.44
N PRO A 214 -5.77 0.71 -10.88
CA PRO A 214 -5.02 0.78 -12.12
C PRO A 214 -6.00 0.93 -13.30
N VAL A 215 -5.79 1.95 -14.12
CA VAL A 215 -6.59 2.16 -15.33
C VAL A 215 -5.84 1.53 -16.51
N PRO A 216 -6.49 0.67 -17.32
CA PRO A 216 -5.88 0.14 -18.54
C PRO A 216 -5.40 1.29 -19.41
N VAL A 217 -4.14 1.25 -19.83
CA VAL A 217 -3.53 2.32 -20.62
C VAL A 217 -4.15 2.31 -22.02
N CYS A 218 -5.31 2.93 -22.19
CA CYS A 218 -5.71 3.49 -23.47
C CYS A 218 -5.13 4.91 -23.52
N CYS A 219 -4.46 5.22 -24.63
CA CYS A 219 -3.77 6.47 -24.92
C CYS A 219 -4.42 7.69 -24.23
N LEU A 220 -3.64 8.34 -23.35
CA LEU A 220 -3.94 9.54 -22.53
C LEU A 220 -4.58 9.27 -21.16
N ASN A 221 -3.73 9.38 -20.13
CA ASN A 221 -3.97 9.92 -18.78
C ASN A 221 -5.37 9.72 -18.17
N LEU A 222 -5.45 8.88 -17.13
CA LEU A 222 -5.82 9.28 -15.75
C LEU A 222 -6.24 8.06 -14.94
N ILE A 223 -5.87 8.09 -13.66
CA ILE A 223 -6.34 7.23 -12.58
C ILE A 223 -7.84 7.50 -12.36
N ARG A 224 -8.67 6.47 -12.17
CA ARG A 224 -10.07 6.63 -11.76
C ARG A 224 -10.17 6.58 -10.23
N CYS A 225 -10.94 7.51 -9.68
CA CYS A 225 -11.36 7.54 -8.28
C CYS A 225 -12.62 6.69 -8.06
#